data_AF-A0A2E8R7P4-F1
#
_entry.id   AF-A0A2E8R7P4-F1
#
_cell.length_a   1.000
_cell.length_b   1.000
_cell.length_c   1.000
_cell.angle_alpha   90.00
_cell.angle_beta   90.00
_cell.angle_gamma   90.00
#
_symmetry.space_group_name_H-M   'P 1'
#
loop_
_entity.id
_entity.type
_entity.pdbx_description
1 polymer ?
#
loop_
_entity_poly.entity_id
_entity_poly.type
_entity_poly.pdbx_seq_one_letter_code
_entity_poly.pdbx_strand_id
1 'polypeptide(L)'
;MKILIINGPNLNNLGSRDSTIYGSMTLSEINDYLLRFANDIGVELSFFQSNHEGGLVDFIQQNTLSSDGILINAGAITHYGLSLK
;
A
#
# COMPACT_ATOMS: atom_id res chain seq x y z
N MET A 1 9.03 11.19 10.87
CA MET A 1 9.18 10.58 9.55
C MET A 1 7.82 10.06 9.12
N LYS A 2 7.38 10.35 7.89
CA LYS A 2 6.09 9.92 7.34
C LYS A 2 6.29 9.05 6.11
N ILE A 3 5.68 7.87 6.11
CA ILE A 3 5.75 6.91 4.99
C ILE A 3 4.34 6.65 4.45
N LEU A 4 4.18 6.73 3.14
CA LEU A 4 2.95 6.34 2.45
C LEU A 4 2.97 4.84 2.20
N ILE A 5 1.90 4.14 2.58
CA ILE A 5 1.71 2.70 2.34
C ILE A 5 0.63 2.54 1.28
N ILE A 6 1.04 2.18 0.05
CA ILE A 6 0.17 2.18 -1.12
C ILE A 6 -0.04 0.76 -1.64
N ASN A 7 -1.30 0.38 -1.82
CA ASN A 7 -1.70 -0.94 -2.30
C ASN A 7 -2.53 -0.81 -3.59
N GLY A 8 -2.08 -1.48 -4.65
CA GLY A 8 -2.73 -1.50 -5.95
C GLY A 8 -3.90 -2.49 -6.06
N PRO A 9 -4.29 -2.82 -7.30
CA PRO A 9 -5.48 -3.60 -7.55
C PRO A 9 -5.46 -5.00 -6.95
N ASN A 10 -6.62 -5.44 -6.47
CA ASN A 10 -6.90 -6.74 -5.87
C ASN A 10 -6.23 -7.02 -4.51
N LEU A 11 -5.42 -6.12 -3.97
CA LEU A 11 -4.83 -6.31 -2.63
C LEU A 11 -5.85 -6.13 -1.51
N ASN A 12 -6.96 -5.41 -1.76
CA ASN A 12 -8.12 -5.40 -0.89
C ASN A 12 -8.78 -6.79 -0.72
N ASN A 13 -8.49 -7.75 -1.60
CA ASN A 13 -9.02 -9.11 -1.53
C ASN A 13 -8.10 -10.08 -0.75
N LEU A 14 -6.98 -9.60 -0.18
CA LEU A 14 -6.14 -10.43 0.70
C LEU A 14 -6.96 -11.02 1.87
N GLY A 15 -6.63 -12.24 2.28
CA GLY A 15 -7.42 -13.06 3.20
C GLY A 15 -8.48 -13.94 2.52
N SER A 16 -8.97 -13.54 1.33
CA SER A 16 -9.92 -14.34 0.52
C SER A 16 -9.26 -15.02 -0.68
N ARG A 17 -7.96 -14.77 -0.90
CA ARG A 17 -7.16 -15.41 -1.95
C ARG A 17 -6.61 -16.76 -1.46
N ASP A 18 -6.03 -17.52 -2.38
CA ASP A 18 -5.32 -18.76 -2.05
C ASP A 18 -4.22 -18.48 -1.02
N SER A 19 -4.45 -18.92 0.22
CA SER A 19 -3.59 -18.65 1.36
C SER A 19 -2.24 -19.37 1.26
N THR A 20 -2.14 -20.41 0.43
CA THR A 20 -0.85 -21.08 0.16
C THR A 20 0.12 -20.19 -0.63
N ILE A 21 -0.42 -19.22 -1.37
CA ILE A 21 0.35 -18.28 -2.19
C ILE A 21 0.46 -16.91 -1.51
N TYR A 22 -0.64 -16.40 -0.96
CA TYR A 22 -0.75 -15.01 -0.49
C TYR A 22 -0.72 -14.84 1.04
N GLY A 23 -0.63 -15.95 1.78
CA GLY A 23 -0.82 -15.95 3.23
C GLY A 23 -2.28 -15.79 3.64
N SER A 24 -2.53 -15.90 4.94
CA SER A 24 -3.89 -15.85 5.51
C SER A 24 -4.32 -14.46 5.99
N MET A 25 -3.39 -13.51 6.07
CA MET A 25 -3.70 -12.17 6.59
C MET A 25 -4.49 -11.35 5.57
N THR A 26 -5.50 -10.65 6.08
CA THR A 26 -6.21 -9.60 5.34
C THR A 26 -5.37 -8.33 5.24
N LEU A 27 -5.71 -7.46 4.30
CA LEU A 27 -5.04 -6.15 4.18
C LEU A 27 -5.18 -5.31 5.46
N SER A 28 -6.33 -5.39 6.14
CA SER A 28 -6.55 -4.68 7.41
C SER A 28 -5.61 -5.17 8.50
N GLU A 29 -5.45 -6.49 8.66
CA GLU A 29 -4.54 -7.06 9.68
C GLU A 29 -3.08 -6.70 9.40
N ILE A 30 -2.68 -6.64 8.13
CA ILE A 30 -1.35 -6.17 7.72
C ILE A 30 -1.17 -4.69 8.11
N ASN A 31 -2.16 -3.84 7.83
CA ASN A 31 -2.10 -2.41 8.20
C ASN A 31 -2.00 -2.22 9.72
N ASP A 32 -2.77 -2.98 10.50
CA ASP A 32 -2.73 -2.93 11.97
C ASP A 32 -1.37 -3.38 12.50
N TYR A 33 -0.77 -4.41 11.89
CA TYR A 33 0.58 -4.85 12.22
C TYR A 33 1.62 -3.78 11.93
N LEU A 34 1.56 -3.17 10.74
CA LEU A 34 2.46 -2.09 10.34
C LEU A 34 2.32 -0.87 11.24
N LEU A 35 1.08 -0.50 11.61
CA LEU A 35 0.81 0.64 12.48
C LEU A 35 1.40 0.45 13.88
N ARG A 36 1.24 -0.75 14.47
CA ARG A 36 1.87 -1.09 15.76
C ARG A 36 3.38 -0.97 15.69
N PHE A 37 3.99 -1.59 14.69
CA PHE A 37 5.43 -1.54 14.49
C PHE A 37 5.94 -0.10 14.29
N ALA A 38 5.25 0.69 13.46
CA ALA A 38 5.63 2.08 13.17
C ALA A 38 5.54 2.98 14.40
N ASN A 39 4.52 2.78 15.26
CA ASN A 39 4.40 3.49 16.53
C ASN A 39 5.60 3.21 17.45
N ASP A 40 6.07 1.96 17.51
CA ASP A 40 7.21 1.57 18.36
C ASP A 40 8.51 2.25 17.93
N ILE A 41 8.63 2.65 16.65
CA ILE A 41 9.82 3.32 16.09
C ILE A 41 9.60 4.81 15.76
N GLY A 42 8.46 5.39 16.16
CA GLY A 42 8.16 6.81 15.97
C GLY A 42 7.95 7.24 14.51
N VAL A 43 7.35 6.37 13.69
CA VAL A 43 7.07 6.62 12.27
C VAL A 43 5.56 6.77 12.04
N GLU A 44 5.17 7.82 11.30
CA GLU A 44 3.80 8.03 10.85
C GLU A 44 3.56 7.25 9.55
N LEU A 45 2.45 6.50 9.48
CA LEU A 45 2.01 5.81 8.27
C LEU A 45 0.71 6.40 7.74
N SER A 46 0.63 6.57 6.41
CA SER A 46 -0.61 6.91 5.71
C SER A 46 -0.94 5.80 4.70
N PHE A 47 -2.06 5.13 4.89
CA PHE A 47 -2.46 3.98 4.08
C PHE A 47 -3.41 4.38 2.95
N PHE A 48 -3.16 3.85 1.75
CA PHE A 48 -4.05 4.02 0.61
C PHE A 48 -4.14 2.73 -0.20
N GLN A 49 -5.35 2.36 -0.62
CA GLN A 49 -5.58 1.25 -1.53
C GLN A 49 -6.50 1.69 -2.66
N SER A 50 -6.18 1.31 -3.90
CA SER A 50 -7.05 1.55 -5.04
C SER A 50 -6.94 0.46 -6.09
N ASN A 51 -8.07 0.15 -6.72
CA ASN A 51 -8.14 -0.68 -7.92
C ASN A 51 -7.95 0.13 -9.22
N HIS A 52 -7.82 1.45 -9.12
CA HIS A 52 -7.67 2.36 -10.25
C HIS A 52 -6.24 2.90 -10.30
N GLU A 53 -5.55 2.69 -11.43
CA GLU A 53 -4.17 3.19 -11.64
C GLU A 53 -4.09 4.70 -11.45
N GLY A 54 -5.01 5.47 -12.05
CA GLY A 54 -5.10 6.91 -11.86
C GLY A 54 -5.26 7.32 -10.40
N GLY A 55 -6.01 6.55 -9.59
CA GLY A 55 -6.15 6.83 -8.16
C GLY A 55 -4.84 6.66 -7.39
N LEU A 56 -3.99 5.71 -7.80
CA LEU A 56 -2.64 5.56 -7.22
C LEU A 56 -1.75 6.74 -7.61
N VAL A 57 -1.76 7.13 -8.89
CA VAL A 57 -0.99 8.28 -9.41
C VAL A 57 -1.39 9.57 -8.69
N ASP A 58 -2.68 9.84 -8.60
CA ASP A 58 -3.22 11.03 -7.93
C ASP A 58 -2.81 11.07 -6.46
N PHE A 59 -2.95 9.96 -5.74
CA PHE A 59 -2.55 9.89 -4.34
C PHE A 59 -1.05 10.14 -4.15
N ILE A 60 -0.20 9.55 -4.99
CA ILE A 60 1.25 9.78 -4.95
C ILE A 60 1.56 11.26 -5.18
N GLN A 61 1.04 11.85 -6.26
CA GLN A 61 1.31 13.25 -6.61
C GLN A 61 0.86 14.23 -5.52
N GLN A 62 -0.30 13.97 -4.90
CA GLN A 62 -0.85 14.81 -3.83
C GLN A 62 -0.04 14.74 -2.53
N ASN A 63 0.54 13.59 -2.20
CA ASN A 63 1.11 13.36 -0.86
C ASN A 63 2.64 13.37 -0.82
N THR A 64 3.33 13.20 -1.95
CA THR A 64 4.80 13.03 -2.02
C THR A 64 5.56 14.18 -1.33
N LEU A 65 5.14 15.43 -1.54
CA LEU A 65 5.81 16.60 -0.95
C LEU A 65 5.76 16.63 0.59
N SER A 66 4.79 15.93 1.18
CA SER A 66 4.57 15.88 2.63
C SER A 66 5.05 14.59 3.27
N SER A 67 5.71 13.70 2.51
CA SER A 67 6.15 12.39 2.94
C SER A 67 7.64 12.19 2.73
N ASP A 68 8.27 11.40 3.59
CA ASP A 68 9.69 11.06 3.51
C ASP A 68 9.95 9.81 2.64
N GLY A 69 8.91 9.03 2.35
CA GLY A 69 9.04 7.82 1.53
C GLY A 69 7.72 7.13 1.20
N ILE A 70 7.79 6.17 0.28
CA ILE A 70 6.66 5.37 -0.18
C ILE A 70 7.04 3.88 -0.12
N LEU A 71 6.21 3.09 0.56
CA LEU A 71 6.17 1.63 0.44
C LEU A 71 4.96 1.26 -0.42
N ILE A 72 5.21 0.71 -1.61
CA ILE A 72 4.15 0.40 -2.57
C ILE A 72 4.17 -1.08 -2.96
N ASN A 73 3.00 -1.69 -2.92
CA ASN A 73 2.70 -2.92 -3.65
C ASN A 73 1.66 -2.60 -4.71
N ALA A 74 2.09 -2.39 -5.96
CA ALA A 74 1.18 -2.00 -7.06
C ALA A 74 0.36 -3.20 -7.61
N GLY A 75 0.49 -4.39 -7.04
CA GLY A 75 -0.15 -5.60 -7.55
C GLY A 75 0.28 -5.87 -9.00
N ALA A 76 -0.68 -6.22 -9.86
CA ALA A 76 -0.40 -6.51 -11.27
C ALA A 76 0.13 -5.28 -12.05
N ILE A 77 -0.23 -4.05 -11.63
CA ILE A 77 0.24 -2.80 -12.28
C ILE A 77 1.78 -2.72 -12.28
N THR A 78 2.46 -3.37 -11.34
CA THR A 78 3.94 -3.47 -11.33
C THR A 78 4.53 -3.89 -12.67
N HIS A 79 3.82 -4.70 -13.47
CA HIS A 79 4.34 -5.24 -14.73
C HIS A 79 4.10 -4.35 -15.96
N TYR A 80 3.11 -3.46 -15.91
CA TYR A 80 2.64 -2.74 -17.11
C TYR A 80 2.25 -1.27 -16.86
N GLY A 81 2.26 -0.82 -15.61
CA GLY A 81 1.84 0.52 -15.20
C GLY A 81 2.86 1.59 -15.56
N LEU A 82 2.95 1.93 -16.84
CA LEU A 82 3.84 2.99 -17.32
C LEU A 82 3.49 4.35 -16.72
N SER A 83 2.22 4.59 -16.38
CA SER A 83 1.82 5.86 -15.77
C SER A 83 2.26 6.00 -14.31
N LEU A 84 2.62 4.87 -13.67
CA LEU A 84 3.10 4.82 -12.29
C LEU A 84 4.64 4.88 -12.18
N LYS A 85 5.36 4.80 -13.30
CA LYS A 85 6.83 4.79 -13.37
C LYS A 85 7.41 6.18 -13.54
#